data_AF-A0A084G9K3-F1
#
_entry.id   AF-A0A084G9K3-F1
#
_cell.length_a   1.000
_cell.length_b   1.000
_cell.length_c   1.000
_cell.angle_alpha   90.00
_cell.angle_beta   90.00
_cell.angle_gamma   90.00
#
_symmetry.space_group_name_H-M   'P 1'
#
loop_
_entity.id
_entity.type
_entity.pdbx_description
1 polymer ?
#
loop_
_entity_poly.entity_id
_entity_poly.type
_entity_poly.pdbx_seq_one_letter_code
_entity_poly.pdbx_strand_id
1 'polypeptide(L)'
;MKLSSLLLCALPAAALVLPGGGDTIIALSKRQSINTVTDELLFSITLPAFTARRNARDPSTLDWTSDGCTSSPDNPFGFPFVPACNRHDFGYHNYRNQNRFTESGKLRIDNQFKTDLYYQCTAVSSWTQGICRALADVYYAAVRAFGGDDASPGKRDEDLIQEYVEKLAIYHKLVQEAQERGDLPRFEE
;
A
#
# COMPACT_ATOMS: atom_id res chain seq x y z
N MET A 1 15.68 -94.60 4.48
CA MET A 1 16.69 -93.57 4.80
C MET A 1 16.16 -92.24 4.28
N LYS A 2 16.01 -91.25 5.16
CA LYS A 2 15.54 -89.87 4.87
C LYS A 2 16.64 -89.07 4.20
N LEU A 3 16.29 -88.12 3.32
CA LEU A 3 16.99 -86.84 3.01
C LEU A 3 16.16 -86.13 1.90
N SER A 4 15.21 -85.25 2.26
CA SER A 4 15.35 -83.80 2.54
C SER A 4 15.37 -82.94 1.27
N SER A 5 14.19 -82.50 0.84
CA SER A 5 14.01 -81.35 -0.06
C SER A 5 14.08 -80.05 0.75
N LEU A 6 14.99 -79.15 0.39
CA LEU A 6 15.02 -77.77 0.87
C LEU A 6 14.16 -76.91 -0.08
N LEU A 7 12.98 -76.49 0.38
CA LEU A 7 12.18 -75.45 -0.26
C LEU A 7 12.76 -74.08 0.12
N LEU A 8 13.06 -73.26 -0.89
CA LEU A 8 13.32 -71.83 -0.73
C LEU A 8 11.99 -71.12 -0.42
N CYS A 9 11.83 -70.56 0.78
CA CYS A 9 10.77 -69.61 1.09
C CYS A 9 11.19 -68.22 0.63
N ALA A 10 10.56 -67.70 -0.43
CA ALA A 10 10.62 -66.29 -0.78
C ALA A 10 9.73 -65.48 0.17
N LEU A 11 10.30 -64.51 0.88
CA LEU A 11 9.56 -63.54 1.69
C LEU A 11 8.99 -62.44 0.77
N PRO A 12 7.70 -62.07 0.85
CA PRO A 12 7.20 -60.89 0.18
C PRO A 12 7.62 -59.64 0.97
N ALA A 13 8.35 -58.74 0.32
CA ALA A 13 8.59 -57.40 0.85
C ALA A 13 7.28 -56.61 0.83
N ALA A 14 6.70 -56.37 2.01
CA ALA A 14 5.57 -55.46 2.15
C ALA A 14 6.07 -54.01 1.98
N ALA A 15 5.79 -53.40 0.84
CA ALA A 15 5.99 -51.97 0.64
C ALA A 15 4.92 -51.21 1.44
N LEU A 16 5.32 -50.51 2.50
CA LEU A 16 4.48 -49.50 3.13
C LEU A 16 4.31 -48.33 2.16
N VAL A 17 3.12 -48.21 1.58
CA VAL A 17 2.70 -46.98 0.89
C VAL A 17 2.25 -46.00 1.98
N LEU A 18 3.12 -45.04 2.31
CA LEU A 18 2.71 -43.88 3.10
C LEU A 18 1.80 -43.00 2.22
N PRO A 19 0.61 -42.59 2.69
CA PRO A 19 -0.18 -41.59 1.99
C PRO A 19 0.62 -40.28 1.95
N GLY A 20 0.90 -39.79 0.74
CA GLY A 20 1.68 -38.58 0.50
C GLY A 20 1.04 -37.36 1.15
N GLY A 21 1.73 -36.78 2.13
CA GLY A 21 1.37 -35.48 2.75
C GLY A 21 1.62 -34.27 1.84
N GLY A 22 1.74 -34.46 0.52
CA GLY A 22 1.98 -33.39 -0.45
C GLY A 22 0.72 -32.58 -0.78
N ASP A 23 -0.42 -33.26 -0.90
CA ASP A 23 -1.66 -32.61 -1.35
C ASP A 23 -2.27 -31.67 -0.30
N THR A 24 -2.06 -31.97 0.99
CA THR A 24 -2.52 -31.13 2.10
C THR A 24 -1.73 -29.83 2.22
N ILE A 25 -0.41 -29.83 1.96
CA ILE A 25 0.42 -28.63 2.05
C ILE A 25 0.17 -27.71 0.84
N ILE A 26 -0.06 -28.27 -0.35
CA ILE A 26 -0.36 -27.49 -1.57
C ILE A 26 -1.77 -26.86 -1.49
N ALA A 27 -2.75 -27.53 -0.89
CA ALA A 27 -4.09 -26.99 -0.68
C ALA A 27 -4.14 -25.88 0.39
N LEU A 28 -3.30 -25.94 1.42
CA LEU A 28 -3.19 -24.91 2.48
C LEU A 28 -2.53 -23.61 1.98
N SER A 29 -1.66 -23.69 0.96
CA SER A 29 -1.06 -22.51 0.31
C SER A 29 -2.05 -21.69 -0.53
N LYS A 30 -3.26 -22.22 -0.83
CA LYS A 30 -4.15 -21.68 -1.89
C LYS A 30 -5.36 -20.88 -1.40
N ARG A 31 -5.38 -20.43 -0.15
CA ARG A 31 -6.31 -19.38 0.31
C ARG A 31 -5.62 -18.46 1.31
N GLN A 32 -4.70 -17.62 0.85
CA GLN A 32 -4.52 -16.35 1.57
C GLN A 32 -5.88 -15.65 1.62
N SER A 33 -6.28 -15.19 2.80
CA SER A 33 -7.52 -14.42 2.91
C SER A 33 -7.40 -13.17 2.03
N ILE A 34 -8.52 -12.69 1.47
CA ILE A 34 -8.50 -11.47 0.64
C ILE A 34 -7.93 -10.27 1.42
N ASN A 35 -8.11 -10.25 2.74
CA ASN A 35 -7.51 -9.27 3.64
C ASN A 35 -5.98 -9.39 3.67
N THR A 36 -5.44 -10.61 3.71
CA THR A 36 -3.99 -10.87 3.66
C THR A 36 -3.38 -10.35 2.35
N VAL A 37 -4.03 -10.63 1.21
CA VAL A 37 -3.57 -10.13 -0.09
C VAL A 37 -3.64 -8.60 -0.15
N THR A 38 -4.70 -8.00 0.38
CA THR A 38 -4.84 -6.53 0.47
C THR A 38 -3.71 -5.92 1.30
N ASP A 39 -3.41 -6.50 2.46
CA ASP A 39 -2.36 -6.02 3.35
C ASP A 39 -0.96 -6.21 2.75
N GLU A 40 -0.73 -7.32 2.03
CA GLU A 40 0.52 -7.55 1.29
C GLU A 40 0.75 -6.45 0.23
N LEU A 41 -0.28 -6.17 -0.58
CA LEU A 41 -0.25 -5.15 -1.64
C LEU A 41 -0.04 -3.73 -1.08
N LEU A 42 -0.61 -3.45 0.09
CA LEU A 42 -0.47 -2.16 0.76
C LEU A 42 0.90 -1.98 1.42
N PHE A 43 1.33 -2.95 2.22
CA PHE A 43 2.36 -2.72 3.24
C PHE A 43 3.63 -3.56 3.06
N SER A 44 3.62 -4.58 2.20
CA SER A 44 4.74 -5.52 2.08
C SER A 44 5.48 -5.40 0.76
N ILE A 45 4.87 -4.80 -0.26
CA ILE A 45 5.50 -4.60 -1.56
C ILE A 45 5.86 -3.14 -1.81
N THR A 46 6.83 -2.94 -2.71
CA THR A 46 7.25 -1.61 -3.14
C THR A 46 6.15 -0.94 -3.97
N LEU A 47 6.16 0.39 -4.02
CA LEU A 47 5.20 1.15 -4.81
C LEU A 47 5.23 0.80 -6.32
N PRO A 48 6.40 0.57 -6.96
CA PRO A 48 6.43 0.08 -8.34
C PRO A 48 5.81 -1.31 -8.50
N ALA A 49 6.04 -2.23 -7.56
CA ALA A 49 5.41 -3.54 -7.59
C ALA A 49 3.88 -3.41 -7.47
N PHE A 50 3.39 -2.59 -6.52
CA PHE A 50 1.96 -2.29 -6.41
C PHE A 50 1.38 -1.72 -7.70
N THR A 51 2.09 -0.77 -8.32
CA THR A 51 1.67 -0.14 -9.58
C THR A 51 1.52 -1.19 -10.69
N ALA A 52 2.45 -2.16 -10.79
CA ALA A 52 2.33 -3.27 -11.72
C ALA A 52 1.09 -4.14 -11.44
N ARG A 53 0.81 -4.46 -10.17
CA ARG A 53 -0.39 -5.22 -9.75
C ARG A 53 -1.68 -4.48 -10.09
N ARG A 54 -1.72 -3.17 -9.83
CA ARG A 54 -2.84 -2.28 -10.18
C ARG A 54 -3.10 -2.24 -11.67
N ASN A 55 -2.07 -2.03 -12.48
CA ASN A 55 -2.21 -1.97 -13.94
C ASN A 55 -2.72 -3.29 -14.52
N ALA A 56 -2.34 -4.42 -13.92
CA ALA A 56 -2.84 -5.74 -14.26
C ALA A 56 -4.23 -6.07 -13.65
N ARG A 57 -4.72 -5.25 -12.70
CA ARG A 57 -5.90 -5.51 -11.86
C ARG A 57 -5.86 -6.91 -11.24
N ASP A 58 -4.73 -7.27 -10.64
CA ASP A 58 -4.46 -8.63 -10.16
C ASP A 58 -4.21 -8.66 -8.63
N PRO A 59 -5.07 -9.33 -7.84
CA PRO A 59 -6.22 -10.12 -8.27
C PRO A 59 -7.43 -9.25 -8.65
N SER A 60 -8.24 -9.73 -9.59
CA SER A 60 -9.44 -9.03 -10.08
C SER A 60 -10.59 -8.96 -9.06
N THR A 61 -10.47 -9.70 -7.96
CA THR A 61 -11.44 -9.72 -6.86
C THR A 61 -11.31 -8.53 -5.93
N LEU A 62 -10.24 -7.74 -6.02
CA LEU A 62 -10.04 -6.52 -5.24
C LEU A 62 -10.57 -5.31 -5.99
N ASP A 63 -10.93 -4.27 -5.23
CA ASP A 63 -11.33 -2.99 -5.79
C ASP A 63 -10.09 -2.21 -6.23
N TRP A 64 -9.99 -1.93 -7.53
CA TRP A 64 -8.90 -1.17 -8.14
C TRP A 64 -9.36 0.21 -8.64
N THR A 65 -10.57 0.63 -8.29
CA THR A 65 -11.07 1.98 -8.59
C THR A 65 -10.27 3.02 -7.82
N SER A 66 -10.12 4.21 -8.40
CA SER A 66 -9.36 5.31 -7.81
C SER A 66 -9.49 6.55 -8.70
N ASP A 67 -9.73 7.69 -8.08
CA ASP A 67 -9.74 9.02 -8.70
C ASP A 67 -8.35 9.67 -8.65
N GLY A 68 -7.36 8.95 -8.13
CA GLY A 68 -5.98 9.42 -8.02
C GLY A 68 -5.90 10.55 -7.00
N CYS A 69 -5.26 11.66 -7.37
CA CYS A 69 -5.11 12.79 -6.45
C CYS A 69 -6.19 13.87 -6.67
N THR A 70 -7.33 13.54 -7.29
CA THR A 70 -8.35 14.54 -7.67
C THR A 70 -8.93 15.29 -6.47
N SER A 71 -9.10 14.60 -5.34
CA SER A 71 -9.61 15.18 -4.09
C SER A 71 -8.49 15.66 -3.14
N SER A 72 -7.24 15.73 -3.62
CA SER A 72 -6.06 16.13 -2.83
C SER A 72 -5.78 17.64 -2.93
N PRO A 73 -4.95 18.19 -2.02
CA PRO A 73 -4.45 19.57 -2.16
C PRO A 73 -3.76 19.80 -3.51
N ASP A 74 -3.74 21.04 -3.98
CA ASP A 74 -3.16 21.38 -5.28
C ASP A 74 -1.68 20.98 -5.40
N ASN A 75 -1.30 20.51 -6.59
CA ASN A 75 0.07 20.13 -6.94
C ASN A 75 0.53 20.89 -8.20
N PRO A 76 0.73 22.21 -8.10
CA PRO A 76 0.98 23.08 -9.24
C PRO A 76 2.31 22.79 -9.95
N PHE A 77 3.26 22.15 -9.26
CA PHE A 77 4.58 21.79 -9.79
C PHE A 77 4.62 20.38 -10.40
N GLY A 78 3.50 19.65 -10.42
CA GLY A 78 3.41 18.35 -11.08
C GLY A 78 4.26 17.25 -10.43
N PHE A 79 4.44 17.27 -9.10
CA PHE A 79 5.14 16.19 -8.41
C PHE A 79 4.44 14.83 -8.64
N PRO A 80 5.16 13.71 -8.79
CA PRO A 80 4.60 12.46 -9.29
C PRO A 80 3.82 11.67 -8.22
N PHE A 81 2.79 12.27 -7.61
CA PHE A 81 2.06 11.68 -6.48
C PHE A 81 0.97 10.68 -6.85
N VAL A 82 0.57 10.62 -8.13
CA VAL A 82 -0.51 9.75 -8.60
C VAL A 82 -0.33 8.28 -8.18
N PRO A 83 0.86 7.64 -8.28
CA PRO A 83 1.02 6.27 -7.81
C PRO A 83 0.79 6.10 -6.30
N ALA A 84 1.13 7.11 -5.49
CA ALA A 84 0.89 7.09 -4.05
C ALA A 84 -0.62 7.20 -3.75
N CYS A 85 -1.32 8.16 -4.38
CA CYS A 85 -2.77 8.32 -4.25
C CYS A 85 -3.50 7.03 -4.67
N ASN A 86 -3.06 6.43 -5.77
CA ASN A 86 -3.56 5.16 -6.27
C ASN A 86 -3.50 4.01 -5.25
N ARG A 87 -2.46 3.97 -4.40
CA ARG A 87 -2.33 2.95 -3.34
C ARG A 87 -3.14 3.30 -2.10
N HIS A 88 -3.27 4.59 -1.79
CA HIS A 88 -4.12 5.09 -0.72
C HIS A 88 -5.60 4.75 -0.97
N ASP A 89 -6.11 5.07 -2.16
CA ASP A 89 -7.48 4.76 -2.61
C ASP A 89 -7.77 3.27 -2.54
N PHE A 90 -6.82 2.44 -3.03
CA PHE A 90 -6.93 0.99 -2.96
C PHE A 90 -7.11 0.51 -1.51
N GLY A 91 -6.35 1.08 -0.57
CA GLY A 91 -6.49 0.76 0.85
C GLY A 91 -7.86 1.15 1.38
N TYR A 92 -8.29 2.38 1.09
CA TYR A 92 -9.56 2.94 1.53
C TYR A 92 -10.77 2.13 1.01
N HIS A 93 -10.81 1.83 -0.29
CA HIS A 93 -11.91 1.04 -0.88
C HIS A 93 -11.93 -0.40 -0.36
N ASN A 94 -10.79 -1.09 -0.37
CA ASN A 94 -10.77 -2.49 0.02
C ASN A 94 -11.01 -2.69 1.52
N TYR A 95 -10.50 -1.82 2.39
CA TYR A 95 -10.80 -1.91 3.82
C TYR A 95 -12.29 -1.68 4.12
N ARG A 96 -12.96 -0.77 3.38
CA ARG A 96 -14.41 -0.57 3.48
C ARG A 96 -15.18 -1.80 3.00
N ASN A 97 -14.84 -2.32 1.82
CA ASN A 97 -15.46 -3.52 1.26
C ASN A 97 -15.25 -4.76 2.17
N GLN A 98 -14.18 -4.77 2.94
CA GLN A 98 -13.82 -5.83 3.90
C GLN A 98 -14.35 -5.56 5.31
N ASN A 99 -15.15 -4.51 5.52
CA ASN A 99 -15.75 -4.12 6.81
C ASN A 99 -14.73 -3.96 7.94
N ARG A 100 -13.54 -3.42 7.61
CA ARG A 100 -12.43 -3.24 8.56
C ARG A 100 -11.75 -1.87 8.45
N PHE A 101 -12.46 -0.89 7.90
CA PHE A 101 -12.01 0.50 7.83
C PHE A 101 -12.22 1.20 9.18
N THR A 102 -11.38 0.88 10.15
CA THR A 102 -11.34 1.49 11.49
C THR A 102 -10.36 2.66 11.53
N GLU A 103 -10.37 3.48 12.58
CA GLU A 103 -9.37 4.54 12.80
C GLU A 103 -7.92 4.03 12.70
N SER A 104 -7.63 2.88 13.30
CA SER A 104 -6.30 2.26 13.25
C SER A 104 -5.94 1.73 11.86
N GLY A 105 -6.92 1.15 11.14
CA GLY A 105 -6.74 0.73 9.75
C GLY A 105 -6.47 1.91 8.83
N LYS A 106 -7.26 2.97 8.97
CA LYS A 106 -7.09 4.24 8.26
C LYS A 106 -5.71 4.85 8.54
N LEU A 107 -5.32 4.99 9.81
CA LEU A 107 -4.00 5.53 10.18
C LEU A 107 -2.85 4.73 9.54
N ARG A 108 -2.95 3.40 9.51
CA ARG A 108 -1.95 2.54 8.87
C ARG A 108 -1.86 2.81 7.36
N ILE A 109 -2.98 3.02 6.68
CA ILE A 109 -3.03 3.37 5.25
C ILE A 109 -2.48 4.79 5.02
N ASP A 110 -2.86 5.77 5.83
CA ASP A 110 -2.37 7.16 5.73
C ASP A 110 -0.84 7.22 5.94
N ASN A 111 -0.28 6.44 6.88
CA ASN A 111 1.17 6.32 7.08
C ASN A 111 1.89 5.70 5.87
N GLN A 112 1.28 4.69 5.25
CA GLN A 112 1.81 4.10 4.03
C GLN A 112 1.78 5.10 2.87
N PHE A 113 0.73 5.90 2.77
CA PHE A 113 0.61 6.98 1.79
C PHE A 113 1.72 8.02 1.95
N LYS A 114 2.03 8.46 3.18
CA LYS A 114 3.19 9.33 3.44
C LYS A 114 4.48 8.71 2.94
N THR A 115 4.70 7.44 3.23
CA THR A 115 5.90 6.69 2.79
C THR A 115 6.01 6.71 1.26
N ASP A 116 4.90 6.56 0.55
CA ASP A 116 4.85 6.56 -0.91
C ASP A 116 5.06 7.92 -1.53
N LEU A 117 4.47 8.97 -0.97
CA LEU A 117 4.71 10.34 -1.39
C LEU A 117 6.20 10.69 -1.25
N TYR A 118 6.81 10.28 -0.14
CA TYR A 118 8.25 10.48 0.09
C TYR A 118 9.11 9.68 -0.88
N TYR A 119 8.71 8.45 -1.22
CA TYR A 119 9.37 7.64 -2.24
C TYR A 119 9.30 8.34 -3.61
N GLN A 120 8.15 8.89 -3.99
CA GLN A 120 7.99 9.64 -5.24
C GLN A 120 8.93 10.86 -5.30
N CYS A 121 9.15 11.54 -4.18
CA CYS A 121 10.10 12.64 -4.11
C CYS A 121 11.57 12.24 -4.32
N THR A 122 11.93 10.95 -4.28
CA THR A 122 13.31 10.51 -4.58
C THR A 122 13.66 10.56 -6.06
N ALA A 123 12.67 10.55 -6.94
CA ALA A 123 12.83 10.65 -8.38
C ALA A 123 12.80 12.11 -8.90
N VAL A 124 12.49 13.06 -8.02
CA VAL A 124 12.42 14.49 -8.32
C VAL A 124 13.82 15.10 -8.24
N SER A 125 14.07 16.21 -8.96
CA SER A 125 15.37 16.89 -8.92
C SER A 125 15.75 17.28 -7.49
N SER A 126 17.03 17.17 -7.15
CA SER A 126 17.53 17.46 -5.80
C SER A 126 17.16 18.89 -5.33
N TRP A 127 17.10 19.85 -6.25
CA TRP A 127 16.70 21.24 -6.00
C TRP A 127 15.25 21.39 -5.55
N THR A 128 14.33 20.54 -6.03
CA THR A 128 12.89 20.61 -5.69
C THR A 128 12.44 19.49 -4.76
N GLN A 129 13.32 18.54 -4.43
CA GLN A 129 13.05 17.41 -3.54
C GLN A 129 12.56 17.85 -2.15
N GLY A 130 13.12 18.93 -1.59
CA GLY A 130 12.66 19.48 -0.31
C GLY A 130 11.21 20.00 -0.37
N ILE A 131 10.86 20.64 -1.48
CA ILE A 131 9.52 21.20 -1.73
C ILE A 131 8.52 20.08 -2.01
N CYS A 132 8.92 19.05 -2.76
CA CYS A 132 8.14 17.84 -2.95
C CYS A 132 7.79 17.19 -1.60
N ARG A 133 8.78 17.02 -0.71
CA ARG A 133 8.54 16.46 0.62
C ARG A 133 7.65 17.33 1.49
N ALA A 134 7.75 18.65 1.37
CA ALA A 134 6.85 19.57 2.06
C ALA A 134 5.40 19.42 1.56
N LEU A 135 5.18 19.29 0.24
CA LEU A 135 3.84 19.00 -0.28
C LEU A 135 3.35 17.61 0.14
N ALA A 136 4.23 16.61 0.20
CA ALA A 136 3.90 15.28 0.70
C ALA A 136 3.40 15.32 2.16
N ASP A 137 4.02 16.17 2.99
CA ASP A 137 3.57 16.43 4.36
C ASP A 137 2.17 17.07 4.40
N VAL A 138 1.89 18.01 3.49
CA VAL A 138 0.53 18.62 3.34
C VAL A 138 -0.50 17.56 2.95
N TYR A 139 -0.20 16.71 1.97
CA TYR A 139 -1.07 15.61 1.53
C TYR A 139 -1.38 14.63 2.66
N TYR A 140 -0.34 14.24 3.42
CA TYR A 140 -0.52 13.38 4.59
C TYR A 140 -1.40 14.04 5.65
N ALA A 141 -1.12 15.28 6.03
CA ALA A 141 -1.92 16.00 7.03
C ALA A 141 -3.38 16.18 6.56
N ALA A 142 -3.60 16.41 5.26
CA ALA A 142 -4.93 16.51 4.68
C ALA A 142 -5.72 15.21 4.82
N VAL A 143 -5.16 14.04 4.50
CA VAL A 143 -5.89 12.77 4.67
C VAL A 143 -6.11 12.42 6.15
N ARG A 144 -5.21 12.84 7.04
CA ARG A 144 -5.38 12.68 8.49
C ARG A 144 -6.56 13.48 9.01
N ALA A 145 -6.67 14.75 8.65
CA ALA A 145 -7.72 15.66 9.10
C ALA A 145 -9.06 15.49 8.36
N PHE A 146 -8.99 15.19 7.05
CA PHE A 146 -10.13 15.31 6.13
C PHE A 146 -10.61 14.01 5.49
N GLY A 147 -9.76 12.99 5.43
CA GLY A 147 -10.08 11.73 4.77
C GLY A 147 -10.89 10.80 5.67
N GLY A 148 -11.74 9.96 5.08
CA GLY A 148 -12.30 8.78 5.74
C GLY A 148 -13.18 9.05 6.95
N ASP A 149 -14.09 10.03 6.85
CA ASP A 149 -15.03 10.43 7.91
C ASP A 149 -15.86 9.25 8.49
N ASP A 150 -16.03 8.18 7.73
CA ASP A 150 -16.69 6.94 8.16
C ASP A 150 -15.86 6.07 9.11
N ALA A 151 -14.53 6.15 9.06
CA ALA A 151 -13.64 5.49 10.01
C ALA A 151 -13.47 6.27 11.31
N SER A 152 -13.62 7.60 11.28
CA SER A 152 -13.52 8.50 12.44
C SER A 152 -14.79 9.38 12.55
N PRO A 153 -15.95 8.77 12.88
CA PRO A 153 -17.22 9.48 12.91
C PRO A 153 -17.27 10.50 14.04
N GLY A 154 -17.54 11.77 13.72
CA GLY A 154 -17.65 12.83 14.71
C GLY A 154 -17.20 14.19 14.18
N LYS A 155 -16.96 15.13 15.10
CA LYS A 155 -16.28 16.38 14.74
C LYS A 155 -14.84 16.06 14.35
N ARG A 156 -14.35 16.72 13.31
CA ARG A 156 -12.93 16.63 12.93
C ARG A 156 -12.06 17.05 14.10
N ASP A 157 -10.96 16.33 14.27
CA ASP A 157 -9.96 16.61 15.29
C ASP A 157 -9.30 17.97 15.01
N GLU A 158 -9.50 18.93 15.92
CA GLU A 158 -8.98 20.29 15.79
C GLU A 158 -7.45 20.31 15.74
N ASP A 159 -6.78 19.38 16.42
CA ASP A 159 -5.32 19.28 16.43
C ASP A 159 -4.80 18.82 15.07
N LEU A 160 -5.52 17.88 14.41
CA LEU A 160 -5.16 17.43 13.05
C LEU A 160 -5.40 18.52 12.00
N ILE A 161 -6.44 19.34 12.17
CA ILE A 161 -6.67 20.50 11.29
C ILE A 161 -5.55 21.52 11.47
N GLN A 162 -5.14 21.78 12.72
CA GLN A 162 -4.05 22.68 13.02
C GLN A 162 -2.73 22.18 12.41
N GLU A 163 -2.42 20.88 12.51
CA GLU A 163 -1.27 20.26 11.84
C GLU A 163 -1.31 20.50 10.32
N TYR A 164 -2.46 20.31 9.67
CA TYR A 164 -2.61 20.58 8.24
C TYR A 164 -2.29 22.04 7.88
N VAL A 165 -2.83 22.99 8.64
CA VAL A 165 -2.58 24.44 8.42
C VAL A 165 -1.10 24.76 8.56
N GLU A 166 -0.42 24.18 9.56
CA GLU A 166 1.02 24.37 9.76
C GLU A 166 1.85 23.80 8.61
N LYS A 167 1.53 22.59 8.14
CA LYS A 167 2.22 21.99 6.98
C LYS A 167 2.01 22.80 5.72
N LEU A 168 0.81 23.31 5.50
CA LEU A 168 0.50 24.16 4.34
C LEU A 168 1.31 25.46 4.38
N ALA A 169 1.39 26.11 5.55
CA ALA A 169 2.20 27.31 5.74
C ALA A 169 3.70 27.07 5.47
N ILE A 170 4.24 25.93 5.93
CA ILE A 170 5.63 25.54 5.66
C ILE A 170 5.86 25.34 4.16
N TYR A 171 4.96 24.62 3.47
CA TYR A 171 5.05 24.41 2.03
C TYR A 171 5.03 25.74 1.26
N HIS A 172 4.08 26.63 1.58
CA HIS A 172 4.00 27.95 0.94
C HIS A 172 5.27 28.78 1.14
N LYS A 173 5.82 28.79 2.35
CA LYS A 173 7.08 29.48 2.63
C LYS A 173 8.24 28.93 1.79
N LEU A 174 8.38 27.61 1.70
CA LEU A 174 9.45 26.99 0.90
C LEU A 174 9.29 27.26 -0.60
N VAL A 175 8.06 27.27 -1.10
CA VAL A 175 7.76 27.64 -2.49
C VAL A 175 8.15 29.09 -2.75
N GLN A 176 7.75 30.01 -1.86
CA GLN A 176 8.09 31.43 -1.98
C GLN A 176 9.61 31.64 -2.03
N GLU A 177 10.35 31.07 -1.07
CA GLU A 177 11.81 31.18 -1.02
C GLU A 177 12.48 30.62 -2.29
N ALA A 178 11.96 29.49 -2.82
CA ALA A 178 12.46 28.92 -4.07
C ALA A 178 12.16 29.80 -5.29
N GLN A 179 10.97 30.41 -5.34
CA GLN A 179 10.59 31.36 -6.39
C GLN A 179 11.35 32.70 -6.30
N GLU A 180 11.81 33.11 -5.12
CA GLU A 180 12.68 34.27 -4.93
C GLU A 180 14.12 33.99 -5.41
N ARG A 181 14.60 32.76 -5.25
CA ARG A 181 15.90 32.32 -5.78
C ARG A 181 15.89 31.97 -7.27
N GLY A 182 14.71 31.86 -7.88
CA GLY A 182 14.54 31.43 -9.28
C GLY A 182 14.60 29.92 -9.48
N ASP A 183 14.50 29.13 -8.41
CA ASP A 183 14.52 27.66 -8.44
C ASP A 183 13.18 27.05 -8.91
N LEU A 184 12.08 27.80 -8.75
CA LEU A 184 10.73 27.41 -9.16
C LEU A 184 10.04 28.50 -9.99
N PRO A 185 9.19 28.12 -10.96
CA PRO A 185 8.39 29.08 -11.70
C PRO A 185 7.36 29.77 -10.79
N ARG A 186 7.04 31.02 -11.13
CA ARG A 186 5.87 31.73 -10.60
C ARG A 186 4.73 31.53 -11.58
N PHE A 187 3.61 31.04 -11.09
CA PHE A 187 2.37 31.01 -11.85
C PHE A 187 1.64 32.31 -11.53
N GLU A 188 1.35 33.11 -12.56
CA GLU A 188 0.46 34.26 -12.40
C GLU A 188 -0.95 33.72 -12.13
N GLU A 189 -1.63 34.27 -11.12
CA GLU A 189 -3.01 33.90 -10.74
C GLU A 189 -4.03 34.31 -11.82
#